data_AF-A0A351X5P2-F1
#
_entry.id   AF-A0A351X5P2-F1
#
_cell.length_a   1.000
_cell.length_b   1.000
_cell.length_c   1.000
_cell.angle_alpha   90.00
_cell.angle_beta   90.00
_cell.angle_gamma   90.00
#
_symmetry.space_group_name_H-M   'P 1'
#
loop_
_entity.id
_entity.type
_entity.pdbx_description
1 polymer ?
#
loop_
_entity_poly.entity_id
_entity_poly.type
_entity_poly.pdbx_seq_one_letter_code
_entity_poly.pdbx_strand_id
1 'polypeptide(L)'
;MTMHVMERDYGEIIAARLAEMLNVTPATVAMTFKRMERDQWVVGKGRKGGVHLTESGRSAAYSVIRRHMLAELLLVKLIKVPIAETHNEAHGIEHSISPALEERLRKVLGDPEVCPHGNPFPGHEAATSHWIPLTELAAGQKGVIRRIHEFAEDNHALLGFLVENGIAPGA
;
A
#
# COMPACT_ATOMS: atom_id res chain seq x y z
N MET A 1 -0.26 -6.55 0.47
CA MET A 1 0.17 -5.13 0.47
C MET A 1 1.04 -4.80 1.68
N THR A 2 0.53 -4.99 2.90
CA THR A 2 1.17 -4.57 4.17
C THR A 2 2.66 -4.90 4.30
N MET A 3 3.08 -6.14 4.00
CA MET A 3 4.50 -6.53 4.13
C MET A 3 5.43 -5.78 3.17
N HIS A 4 4.97 -5.44 1.96
CA HIS A 4 5.77 -4.62 1.02
C HIS A 4 5.93 -3.19 1.53
N VAL A 5 4.83 -2.59 2.01
CA VAL A 5 4.85 -1.24 2.61
C VAL A 5 5.80 -1.20 3.81
N MET A 6 5.74 -2.19 4.70
CA MET A 6 6.66 -2.30 5.84
C MET A 6 8.13 -2.45 5.40
N GLU A 7 8.43 -3.31 4.44
CA GLU A 7 9.81 -3.49 3.95
C GLU A 7 10.33 -2.22 3.28
N ARG A 8 9.49 -1.50 2.52
CA ARG A 8 9.84 -0.21 1.90
C ARG A 8 10.15 0.86 2.94
N ASP A 9 9.31 0.99 3.97
CA ASP A 9 9.36 2.13 4.90
C ASP A 9 10.27 1.88 6.10
N TYR A 10 10.43 0.62 6.53
CA TYR A 10 11.22 0.24 7.70
C TYR A 10 12.44 -0.63 7.38
N GLY A 11 12.59 -1.09 6.13
CA GLY A 11 13.66 -2.00 5.71
C GLY A 11 13.46 -3.46 6.11
N GLU A 12 12.48 -3.75 6.98
CA GLU A 12 12.15 -5.08 7.47
C GLU A 12 10.67 -5.22 7.83
N ILE A 13 10.21 -6.46 7.92
CA ILE A 13 8.86 -6.80 8.39
C ILE A 13 8.91 -7.14 9.88
N ILE A 14 8.35 -6.26 10.70
CA ILE A 14 8.25 -6.42 12.16
C ILE A 14 7.00 -7.23 12.50
N ALA A 15 7.17 -8.47 12.97
CA ALA A 15 6.07 -9.41 13.22
C ALA A 15 4.97 -8.86 14.17
N ALA A 16 5.36 -8.13 15.22
CA ALA A 16 4.43 -7.54 16.18
C ALA A 16 3.53 -6.48 15.51
N ARG A 17 4.13 -5.55 14.74
CA ARG A 17 3.39 -4.54 13.99
C ARG A 17 2.51 -5.17 12.92
N LEU A 18 2.99 -6.20 12.21
CA LEU A 18 2.17 -6.90 11.23
C LEU A 18 0.93 -7.55 11.87
N ALA A 19 1.07 -8.12 13.07
CA ALA A 19 -0.05 -8.70 13.80
C ALA A 19 -1.11 -7.64 14.18
N GLU A 20 -0.66 -6.49 14.69
CA GLU A 20 -1.53 -5.36 15.02
C GLU A 20 -2.27 -4.83 13.79
N MET A 21 -1.54 -4.59 12.70
CA MET A 21 -2.09 -4.04 11.45
C MET A 21 -3.11 -4.96 10.79
N LEU A 22 -2.86 -6.26 10.79
CA LEU A 22 -3.79 -7.25 10.24
C LEU A 22 -4.91 -7.64 11.23
N ASN A 23 -4.89 -7.09 12.44
CA ASN A 23 -5.81 -7.45 13.53
C ASN A 23 -5.86 -8.97 13.79
N VAL A 24 -4.69 -9.60 13.89
CA VAL A 24 -4.54 -11.03 14.17
C VAL A 24 -3.58 -11.27 15.33
N THR A 25 -3.60 -12.47 15.91
CA THR A 25 -2.67 -12.79 17.00
C THR A 25 -1.22 -12.91 16.51
N PRO A 26 -0.21 -12.60 17.36
CA PRO A 26 1.20 -12.86 17.04
C PRO A 26 1.48 -14.32 16.67
N ALA A 27 0.75 -15.27 17.25
CA ALA A 27 0.85 -16.69 16.92
C ALA A 27 0.40 -16.98 15.48
N THR A 28 -0.67 -16.31 15.02
CA THR A 28 -1.15 -16.40 13.62
C THR A 28 -0.07 -15.93 12.66
N VAL A 29 0.56 -14.77 12.91
CA VAL A 29 1.66 -14.26 12.08
C VAL A 29 2.84 -15.22 12.06
N ALA A 30 3.26 -15.73 13.23
CA ALA A 30 4.38 -16.67 13.31
C ALA A 30 4.12 -17.96 12.50
N MET A 31 2.89 -18.49 12.55
CA MET A 31 2.52 -19.67 11.75
C MET A 31 2.46 -19.37 10.24
N THR A 32 2.01 -18.18 9.85
CA THR A 32 2.04 -17.73 8.45
C THR A 32 3.47 -17.59 7.94
N PHE A 33 4.37 -16.99 8.71
CA PHE A 33 5.78 -16.88 8.33
C PHE A 33 6.45 -18.24 8.15
N LYS A 34 6.16 -19.23 9.01
CA LYS A 34 6.67 -20.60 8.79
C LYS A 34 6.23 -21.20 7.45
N ARG A 35 4.98 -20.93 7.01
CA ARG A 35 4.49 -21.36 5.70
C ARG A 35 5.18 -20.60 4.57
N MET A 36 5.29 -19.28 4.70
CA MET A 36 5.96 -18.45 3.69
C MET A 36 7.45 -18.78 3.57
N GLU A 37 8.13 -19.13 4.66
CA GLU A 37 9.53 -19.58 4.66
C GLU A 37 9.68 -20.91 3.94
N ARG A 38 8.80 -21.89 4.23
CA ARG A 38 8.73 -23.15 3.48
C ARG A 38 8.52 -22.91 1.99
N ASP A 39 7.65 -21.97 1.64
CA ASP A 39 7.31 -21.62 0.25
C ASP A 39 8.33 -20.65 -0.38
N GLN A 40 9.44 -20.35 0.33
CA GLN A 40 10.55 -19.49 -0.11
C GLN A 40 10.15 -18.05 -0.44
N TRP A 41 9.11 -17.52 0.20
CA TRP A 41 8.64 -16.13 0.05
C TRP A 41 9.24 -15.16 1.07
N VAL A 42 9.69 -15.67 2.21
CA VAL A 42 10.36 -14.87 3.25
C VAL A 42 11.61 -15.56 3.74
N VAL A 43 12.53 -14.74 4.25
CA VAL A 43 13.74 -15.17 4.96
C VAL A 43 13.89 -14.36 6.25
N GLY A 44 14.62 -14.91 7.21
CA GLY A 44 14.91 -14.25 8.49
C GLY A 44 14.32 -14.98 9.69
N LYS A 45 14.92 -14.76 10.86
CA LYS A 45 14.51 -15.41 12.11
C LYS A 45 13.73 -14.43 12.97
N GLY A 46 12.40 -14.56 12.92
CA GLY A 46 11.46 -13.85 13.77
C GLY A 46 11.77 -14.07 15.26
N ARG A 47 12.66 -13.23 15.80
CA ARG A 47 12.95 -12.93 17.21
C ARG A 47 14.19 -12.04 17.38
N LYS A 48 15.17 -12.04 16.45
CA LYS A 48 16.38 -11.19 16.53
C LYS A 48 16.91 -10.65 15.20
N GLY A 49 16.38 -11.09 14.06
CA GLY A 49 16.64 -10.49 12.75
C GLY A 49 15.31 -10.29 12.03
N GLY A 50 15.16 -9.15 11.36
CA GLY A 50 13.98 -8.82 10.57
C GLY A 50 13.53 -9.96 9.65
N VAL A 51 12.24 -10.01 9.39
CA VAL A 51 11.70 -10.84 8.31
C VAL A 51 11.78 -10.01 7.03
N HIS A 52 12.30 -10.59 5.96
CA HIS A 52 12.43 -9.94 4.65
C HIS A 52 11.74 -10.78 3.59
N LEU A 53 11.20 -10.13 2.57
CA LEU A 53 10.70 -10.81 1.39
C LEU A 53 11.90 -11.31 0.58
N THR A 54 11.80 -12.55 0.09
CA THR A 54 12.68 -13.01 -0.99
C THR A 54 12.29 -12.32 -2.30
N GLU A 55 13.07 -12.53 -3.37
CA GLU A 55 12.69 -12.02 -4.70
C GLU A 55 11.32 -12.53 -5.16
N SER A 56 11.01 -13.81 -4.95
CA SER A 56 9.71 -14.40 -5.27
C SER A 56 8.59 -13.82 -4.39
N GLY A 57 8.84 -13.66 -3.09
CA GLY A 57 7.90 -13.01 -2.16
C GLY A 57 7.63 -11.55 -2.52
N ARG A 58 8.66 -10.82 -2.93
CA ARG A 58 8.55 -9.43 -3.38
C ARG A 58 7.75 -9.34 -4.68
N SER A 59 8.01 -10.22 -5.65
CA SER A 59 7.24 -10.29 -6.90
C SER A 59 5.76 -10.57 -6.63
N ALA A 60 5.45 -11.49 -5.71
CA ALA A 60 4.07 -11.76 -5.29
C ALA A 60 3.43 -10.54 -4.61
N ALA A 61 4.14 -9.88 -3.69
CA ALA A 61 3.64 -8.69 -3.01
C ALA A 61 3.41 -7.51 -3.98
N TYR A 62 4.32 -7.32 -4.93
CA TYR A 62 4.24 -6.30 -5.99
C TYR A 62 3.00 -6.54 -6.86
N SER A 63 2.75 -7.80 -7.22
CA SER A 63 1.58 -8.15 -8.02
C SER A 63 0.26 -7.80 -7.32
N VAL A 64 0.14 -8.09 -6.02
CA VAL A 64 -1.06 -7.77 -5.24
C VAL A 64 -1.26 -6.26 -5.15
N ILE A 65 -0.25 -5.51 -4.71
CA ILE A 65 -0.42 -4.06 -4.53
C ILE A 65 -0.59 -3.32 -5.86
N ARG A 66 0.03 -3.79 -6.95
CA ARG A 66 -0.21 -3.23 -8.28
C ARG A 66 -1.68 -3.39 -8.71
N ARG A 67 -2.27 -4.57 -8.47
CA ARG A 67 -3.70 -4.81 -8.77
C ARG A 67 -4.60 -3.93 -7.92
N HIS A 68 -4.29 -3.78 -6.63
CA HIS A 68 -4.99 -2.84 -5.76
C HIS A 68 -4.96 -1.42 -6.33
N MET A 69 -3.78 -0.86 -6.58
CA MET A 69 -3.65 0.51 -7.07
C MET A 69 -4.26 0.73 -8.46
N LEU A 70 -4.25 -0.29 -9.33
CA LEU A 70 -4.97 -0.23 -10.62
C LEU A 70 -6.49 -0.25 -10.43
N ALA A 71 -7.00 -1.04 -9.48
CA ALA A 71 -8.40 -1.04 -9.10
C ALA A 71 -8.80 0.34 -8.56
N GLU A 72 -8.01 0.93 -7.69
CA GLU A 72 -8.25 2.28 -7.17
C GLU A 72 -8.31 3.32 -8.29
N LEU A 73 -7.33 3.29 -9.21
CA LEU A 73 -7.31 4.20 -10.36
C LEU A 73 -8.51 4.00 -11.29
N LEU A 74 -8.92 2.76 -11.55
CA LEU A 74 -10.12 2.45 -12.32
C LEU A 74 -11.36 3.07 -11.67
N LEU A 75 -11.54 2.81 -10.37
CA LEU A 75 -12.69 3.25 -9.58
C LEU A 75 -12.78 4.78 -9.53
N VAL A 76 -11.67 5.47 -9.27
CA VAL A 76 -11.65 6.94 -9.23
C VAL A 76 -11.76 7.56 -10.62
N LYS A 77 -10.94 7.12 -11.59
CA LYS A 77 -10.85 7.80 -12.89
C LYS A 77 -12.02 7.50 -13.81
N LEU A 78 -12.50 6.25 -13.84
CA LEU A 78 -13.52 5.82 -14.80
C LEU A 78 -14.90 5.69 -14.17
N ILE A 79 -15.00 5.11 -12.97
CA ILE A 79 -16.29 4.88 -12.30
C ILE A 79 -16.73 6.10 -11.47
N LYS A 80 -15.79 6.97 -11.11
CA LYS A 80 -16.02 8.17 -10.27
C LYS A 80 -16.42 7.84 -8.84
N VAL A 81 -15.92 6.73 -8.30
CA VAL A 81 -16.03 6.41 -6.87
C VAL A 81 -15.28 7.49 -6.06
N PRO A 82 -15.85 7.99 -4.95
CA PRO A 82 -15.15 8.91 -4.06
C PRO A 82 -13.83 8.32 -3.55
N ILE A 83 -12.78 9.13 -3.47
CA ILE A 83 -11.45 8.69 -3.04
C ILE A 83 -11.45 8.06 -1.63
N ALA A 84 -12.35 8.52 -0.76
CA ALA A 84 -12.54 8.00 0.60
C ALA A 84 -13.08 6.56 0.63
N GLU A 85 -13.87 6.16 -0.37
CA GLU A 85 -14.48 4.83 -0.47
C GLU A 85 -13.64 3.87 -1.34
N THR A 86 -12.79 4.45 -2.20
CA THR A 86 -12.05 3.73 -3.24
C THR A 86 -11.17 2.60 -2.71
N HIS A 87 -10.48 2.82 -1.58
CA HIS A 87 -9.57 1.82 -1.02
C HIS A 87 -10.32 0.53 -0.64
N ASN A 88 -11.48 0.66 0.02
CA ASN A 88 -12.32 -0.47 0.44
C ASN A 88 -12.88 -1.23 -0.78
N GLU A 89 -13.36 -0.51 -1.78
CA GLU A 89 -13.87 -1.10 -3.03
C GLU A 89 -12.75 -1.82 -3.81
N ALA A 90 -11.55 -1.23 -3.86
CA ALA A 90 -10.39 -1.85 -4.50
C ALA A 90 -10.00 -3.16 -3.82
N HIS A 91 -10.01 -3.20 -2.48
CA HIS A 91 -9.74 -4.43 -1.71
C HIS A 91 -10.70 -5.57 -2.06
N GLY A 92 -11.97 -5.26 -2.35
CA GLY A 92 -12.98 -6.25 -2.74
C GLY A 92 -12.74 -6.91 -4.10
N ILE A 93 -12.02 -6.24 -5.01
CA ILE A 93 -11.86 -6.70 -6.40
C ILE A 93 -10.42 -7.03 -6.81
N GLU A 94 -9.41 -6.57 -6.06
CA GLU A 94 -7.99 -6.71 -6.42
C GLU A 94 -7.58 -8.18 -6.69
N HIS A 95 -8.15 -9.11 -5.92
CA HIS A 95 -7.84 -10.54 -6.01
C HIS A 95 -8.53 -11.22 -7.19
N SER A 96 -9.54 -10.59 -7.79
CA SER A 96 -10.22 -11.06 -8.99
C SER A 96 -9.58 -10.54 -10.29
N ILE A 97 -8.63 -9.61 -10.20
CA ILE A 97 -7.93 -9.08 -11.37
C ILE A 97 -6.91 -10.11 -11.87
N SER A 98 -7.17 -10.66 -13.05
CA SER A 98 -6.24 -11.58 -13.71
C SER A 98 -5.01 -10.84 -14.26
N PRO A 99 -3.87 -11.53 -14.48
CA PRO A 99 -2.69 -10.91 -15.09
C PRO A 99 -2.97 -10.27 -16.46
N ALA A 100 -3.86 -10.87 -17.26
CA ALA A 100 -4.25 -10.32 -18.56
C ALA A 100 -5.10 -9.05 -18.42
N LEU A 101 -5.94 -8.96 -17.38
CA LEU A 101 -6.72 -7.75 -17.09
C LEU A 101 -5.82 -6.65 -16.50
N GLU A 102 -4.91 -7.00 -15.59
CA GLU A 102 -3.90 -6.11 -15.03
C GLU A 102 -3.12 -5.37 -16.13
N GLU A 103 -2.61 -6.10 -17.12
CA GLU A 103 -1.87 -5.53 -18.26
C GLU A 103 -2.73 -4.61 -19.14
N ARG A 104 -4.03 -4.93 -19.31
CA ARG A 104 -4.97 -4.06 -20.02
C ARG A 104 -5.27 -2.79 -19.23
N LEU A 105 -5.48 -2.91 -17.92
CA LEU A 105 -5.73 -1.77 -17.04
C LEU A 105 -4.54 -0.81 -17.04
N ARG A 106 -3.31 -1.32 -16.95
CA ARG A 106 -2.10 -0.50 -17.07
C ARG A 106 -2.09 0.36 -18.34
N LYS A 107 -2.36 -0.25 -19.49
CA LYS A 107 -2.41 0.46 -20.78
C LYS A 107 -3.51 1.50 -20.84
N VAL A 108 -4.71 1.15 -20.40
CA VAL A 108 -5.88 2.06 -20.39
C VAL A 108 -5.66 3.23 -19.45
N LEU A 109 -4.99 3.00 -18.31
CA LEU A 109 -4.72 4.02 -17.29
C LEU A 109 -3.42 4.80 -17.55
N GLY A 110 -2.68 4.47 -18.61
CA GLY A 110 -1.50 5.19 -19.07
C GLY A 110 -0.23 4.92 -18.26
N ASP A 111 -0.01 3.68 -17.85
CA ASP A 111 1.16 3.23 -17.06
C ASP A 111 1.46 4.16 -15.86
N PRO A 112 0.53 4.21 -14.88
CA PRO A 112 0.60 5.13 -13.76
C PRO A 112 1.81 4.85 -12.85
N GLU A 113 2.46 5.91 -12.38
CA GLU A 113 3.55 5.81 -11.40
C GLU A 113 3.04 5.92 -9.95
N VAL A 114 1.85 6.48 -9.74
CA VAL A 114 1.23 6.66 -8.41
C VAL A 114 -0.26 6.30 -8.42
N CYS A 115 -0.77 5.83 -7.29
CA CYS A 115 -2.21 5.59 -7.08
C CYS A 115 -2.98 6.91 -6.85
N PRO A 116 -4.33 6.91 -6.76
CA PRO A 116 -5.12 8.12 -6.54
C PRO A 116 -4.78 8.85 -5.25
N HIS A 117 -4.34 8.11 -4.22
CA HIS A 117 -3.91 8.64 -2.93
C HIS A 117 -2.48 9.15 -2.93
N GLY A 118 -1.74 8.99 -4.03
CA GLY A 118 -0.37 9.47 -4.19
C GLY A 118 0.72 8.47 -3.80
N ASN A 119 0.37 7.23 -3.44
CA ASN A 119 1.38 6.21 -3.15
C ASN A 119 2.07 5.71 -4.43
N PRO A 120 3.39 5.44 -4.38
CA PRO A 120 4.11 4.96 -5.55
C PRO A 120 3.68 3.54 -5.92
N PHE A 121 3.49 3.31 -7.22
CA PHE A 121 3.45 1.95 -7.75
C PHE A 121 4.77 1.22 -7.44
N PRO A 122 4.76 -0.11 -7.26
CA PRO A 122 5.99 -0.85 -7.02
C PRO A 122 6.98 -0.66 -8.17
N GLY A 123 8.20 -0.25 -7.85
CA GLY A 123 9.24 0.13 -8.82
C GLY A 123 9.27 1.62 -9.19
N HIS A 124 8.31 2.42 -8.70
CA HIS A 124 8.23 3.87 -8.89
C HIS A 124 8.42 4.64 -7.57
N GLU A 125 9.07 4.05 -6.57
CA GLU A 125 9.26 4.65 -5.23
C GLU A 125 9.96 6.02 -5.32
N ALA A 126 10.84 6.20 -6.31
CA ALA A 126 11.52 7.47 -6.60
C ALA A 126 10.56 8.64 -6.92
N ALA A 127 9.34 8.38 -7.40
CA ALA A 127 8.35 9.41 -7.69
C ALA A 127 7.90 10.19 -6.44
N THR A 128 8.04 9.57 -5.25
CA THR A 128 7.56 10.13 -3.98
C THR A 128 8.69 10.45 -2.99
N SER A 129 9.95 10.18 -3.36
CA SER A 129 11.11 10.21 -2.46
C SER A 129 11.51 11.60 -1.96
N HIS A 130 11.08 12.65 -2.64
CA HIS A 130 11.42 14.04 -2.32
C HIS A 130 10.30 14.76 -1.54
N TRP A 131 9.22 14.06 -1.21
CA TRP A 131 8.12 14.62 -0.42
C TRP A 131 8.44 14.49 1.07
N ILE A 132 8.05 15.51 1.84
CA ILE A 132 8.25 15.55 3.28
C ILE A 132 6.95 15.21 4.01
N PRO A 133 7.02 14.57 5.19
CA PRO A 133 5.84 14.37 6.02
C PRO A 133 5.29 15.70 6.55
N LEU A 134 3.97 15.75 6.78
CA LEU A 134 3.29 16.94 7.30
C LEU A 134 3.91 17.43 8.62
N THR A 135 4.45 16.54 9.44
CA THR A 135 5.10 16.83 10.72
C THR A 135 6.39 17.63 10.59
N GLU A 136 7.00 17.68 9.40
CA GLU A 136 8.22 18.47 9.13
C GLU A 136 7.91 19.89 8.62
N LEU A 137 6.65 20.20 8.33
CA LEU A 137 6.24 21.56 7.97
C LEU A 137 6.19 22.44 9.21
N ALA A 138 6.79 23.63 9.13
CA ALA A 138 6.71 24.61 10.20
C ALA A 138 5.29 25.17 10.31
N ALA A 139 4.89 25.58 11.53
CA ALA A 139 3.59 26.20 11.73
C ALA A 139 3.43 27.46 10.85
N GLY A 140 2.31 27.55 10.13
CA GLY A 140 2.02 28.63 9.18
C GLY A 140 2.64 28.44 7.79
N GLN A 141 3.48 27.42 7.58
CA GLN A 141 3.97 27.05 6.26
C GLN A 141 2.84 26.41 5.45
N LYS A 142 2.81 26.73 4.15
CA LYS A 142 1.86 26.13 3.19
C LYS A 142 2.54 24.98 2.45
N GLY A 143 1.76 23.97 2.12
CA GLY A 143 2.17 22.83 1.30
C GLY A 143 0.99 22.33 0.48
N VAL A 144 1.28 21.49 -0.51
CA VAL A 144 0.26 20.76 -1.28
C VAL A 144 0.26 19.33 -0.77
N ILE A 145 -0.90 18.80 -0.43
CA ILE A 145 -0.99 17.39 -0.06
C ILE A 145 -0.74 16.57 -1.32
N ARG A 146 0.31 15.74 -1.30
CA ARG A 146 0.65 14.87 -2.44
C ARG A 146 0.33 13.41 -2.19
N ARG A 147 0.27 13.01 -0.93
CA ARG A 147 0.16 11.61 -0.53
C ARG A 147 -0.61 11.46 0.77
N ILE A 148 -1.57 10.54 0.77
CA ILE A 148 -2.06 9.88 1.98
C ILE A 148 -1.34 8.52 1.99
N HIS A 149 -0.77 8.14 3.13
CA HIS A 149 0.03 6.91 3.23
C HIS A 149 -0.88 5.67 3.21
N GLU A 150 -0.42 4.55 2.66
CA GLU A 150 -1.22 3.31 2.56
C GLU A 150 -1.83 2.88 3.90
N PHE A 151 -1.06 2.98 4.99
CA PHE A 151 -1.56 2.64 6.33
C PHE A 151 -2.64 3.59 6.88
N ALA A 152 -2.73 4.82 6.35
CA ALA A 152 -3.82 5.73 6.67
C ALA A 152 -5.07 5.42 5.84
N GLU A 153 -4.93 4.85 4.63
CA GLU A 153 -6.06 4.40 3.80
C GLU A 153 -6.78 3.20 4.40
N ASP A 154 -6.03 2.28 5.02
CA ASP A 154 -6.59 1.14 5.77
C ASP A 154 -7.51 1.61 6.93
N ASN A 155 -7.41 2.88 7.36
CA ASN A 155 -8.26 3.47 8.38
C ASN A 155 -9.36 4.35 7.76
N HIS A 156 -10.51 3.74 7.48
CA HIS A 156 -11.65 4.41 6.85
C HIS A 156 -12.15 5.66 7.62
N ALA A 157 -12.13 5.63 8.96
CA ALA A 157 -12.55 6.77 9.77
C ALA A 157 -11.57 7.96 9.63
N LEU A 158 -10.26 7.67 9.59
CA LEU A 158 -9.24 8.67 9.34
C LEU A 158 -9.35 9.23 7.91
N LEU A 159 -9.46 8.35 6.91
CA LEU A 159 -9.54 8.78 5.51
C LEU A 159 -10.78 9.64 5.25
N GLY A 160 -11.93 9.24 5.80
CA GLY A 160 -13.16 10.05 5.75
C GLY A 160 -12.97 11.43 6.40
N PHE A 161 -12.41 11.47 7.62
CA PHE A 161 -12.10 12.72 8.30
C PHE A 161 -11.18 13.63 7.48
N LEU A 162 -10.10 13.10 6.89
CA LEU A 162 -9.18 13.87 6.07
C LEU A 162 -9.89 14.49 4.86
N VAL A 163 -10.65 13.68 4.12
CA VAL A 163 -11.35 14.14 2.91
C VAL A 163 -12.44 15.17 3.24
N GLU A 164 -13.23 14.96 4.30
CA GLU A 164 -14.25 15.91 4.75
C GLU A 164 -13.66 17.28 5.15
N ASN A 165 -12.41 17.29 5.62
CA ASN A 165 -11.66 18.50 5.95
C ASN A 165 -10.82 19.04 4.79
N GLY A 166 -11.04 18.55 3.56
CA GLY A 166 -10.35 19.02 2.36
C GLY A 166 -8.88 18.57 2.27
N ILE A 167 -8.47 17.57 3.04
CA ILE A 167 -7.12 17.00 3.03
C ILE A 167 -7.13 15.78 2.10
N ALA A 168 -6.82 16.02 0.83
CA ALA A 168 -6.69 14.99 -0.20
C ALA A 168 -5.56 15.36 -1.18
N PRO A 169 -4.99 14.41 -1.93
CA PRO A 169 -3.97 14.73 -2.92
C PRO A 169 -4.43 15.81 -3.91
N GLY A 170 -3.62 16.86 -4.05
CA GLY A 170 -3.89 18.03 -4.88
C GLY A 170 -4.52 19.23 -4.15
N ALA A 171 -4.90 19.06 -2.88
CA ALA A 171 -5.37 20.16 -2.02
C ALA A 171 -4.23 21.08 -1.55
#